data_AF-A0A0D8DKS5-F1
#
_entry.id   AF-A0A0D8DKS5-F1
#
_cell.length_a   1.000
_cell.length_b   1.000
_cell.length_c   1.000
_cell.angle_alpha   90.00
_cell.angle_beta   90.00
_cell.angle_gamma   90.00
#
_symmetry.space_group_name_H-M   'P 1'
#
loop_
_entity.id
_entity.type
_entity.pdbx_description
1 polymer ?
#
loop_
_entity_poly.entity_id
_entity_poly.type
_entity_poly.pdbx_seq_one_letter_code
_entity_poly.pdbx_strand_id
1 'polypeptide(L)'
;MNTKTIDVLRWLAILGSSIWAGIHMTLLGIKLPYIVKVFFGFVIAISIVSAMIYVSDKKSFYLPVFIFYILDTALLLESRITIAPVFGKRLPWTASALDSIILDVILIILSGIIYFIGRKSN
;
A
#
# COMPACT_ATOMS: atom_id res chain seq x y z
N MET A 1 -5.32 24.57 0.90
CA MET A 1 -6.49 23.66 1.03
C MET A 1 -7.04 23.83 2.43
N ASN A 2 -8.36 23.78 2.63
CA ASN A 2 -8.96 23.88 3.97
C ASN A 2 -8.49 22.68 4.83
N THR A 3 -8.22 22.89 6.11
CA THR A 3 -7.82 21.83 7.08
C THR A 3 -8.77 20.64 7.02
N LYS A 4 -10.08 20.90 6.88
CA LYS A 4 -11.11 19.87 6.70
C LYS A 4 -10.85 18.93 5.51
N THR A 5 -10.37 19.44 4.39
CA THR A 5 -10.13 18.62 3.20
C THR A 5 -8.93 17.70 3.38
N ILE A 6 -7.87 18.18 4.06
CA ILE A 6 -6.69 17.36 4.38
C ILE A 6 -7.09 16.24 5.35
N ASP A 7 -7.92 16.55 6.34
CA ASP A 7 -8.40 15.56 7.30
C ASP A 7 -9.23 14.48 6.62
N VAL A 8 -10.12 14.84 5.68
CA VAL A 8 -10.87 13.86 4.88
C VAL A 8 -9.93 12.95 4.09
N LEU A 9 -8.93 13.51 3.41
CA LEU A 9 -7.95 12.70 2.66
C LEU A 9 -7.17 11.76 3.57
N ARG A 10 -6.76 12.24 4.76
CA ARG A 10 -6.09 11.40 5.77
C ARG A 10 -7.00 10.27 6.24
N TRP A 11 -8.28 10.53 6.52
CA TRP A 11 -9.23 9.49 6.87
C TRP A 11 -9.41 8.44 5.78
N LEU A 12 -9.51 8.88 4.51
CA LEU A 12 -9.54 7.96 3.37
C LEU A 12 -8.25 7.13 3.27
N ALA A 13 -7.10 7.74 3.53
CA ALA A 13 -5.83 7.02 3.53
C ALA A 13 -5.72 6.03 4.70
N ILE A 14 -6.20 6.37 5.89
CA ILE A 14 -6.28 5.46 7.05
C ILE A 14 -7.14 4.25 6.71
N LEU A 15 -8.34 4.49 6.19
CA LEU A 15 -9.27 3.42 5.81
C LEU A 15 -8.70 2.56 4.68
N GLY A 16 -8.19 3.17 3.62
CA GLY A 16 -7.62 2.45 2.49
C GLY A 16 -6.43 1.57 2.89
N SER A 17 -5.50 2.11 3.70
CA SER A 17 -4.35 1.35 4.21
C SER A 17 -4.81 0.17 5.08
N SER A 18 -5.81 0.38 5.93
CA SER A 18 -6.37 -0.66 6.81
C SER A 18 -7.10 -1.75 6.02
N ILE A 19 -7.89 -1.36 5.01
CA ILE A 19 -8.59 -2.28 4.11
C ILE A 19 -7.57 -3.11 3.32
N TRP A 20 -6.53 -2.46 2.78
CA TRP A 20 -5.46 -3.14 2.07
C TRP A 20 -4.85 -4.24 2.95
N ALA A 21 -4.46 -3.89 4.19
CA ALA A 21 -3.88 -4.84 5.13
C ALA A 21 -4.86 -5.99 5.46
N GLY A 22 -6.12 -5.66 5.74
CA GLY A 22 -7.14 -6.65 6.10
C GLY A 22 -7.43 -7.66 4.98
N ILE A 23 -7.57 -7.19 3.74
CA ILE A 23 -7.76 -8.08 2.58
C ILE A 23 -6.56 -9.01 2.41
N HIS A 24 -5.35 -8.47 2.49
CA HIS A 24 -4.13 -9.24 2.24
C HIS A 24 -3.74 -10.17 3.40
N MET A 25 -4.22 -9.93 4.63
CA MET A 25 -4.05 -10.88 5.74
C MET A 25 -4.65 -12.26 5.43
N THR A 26 -5.69 -12.32 4.60
CA THR A 26 -6.28 -13.60 4.17
C THR A 26 -5.28 -14.50 3.44
N LEU A 27 -4.28 -13.91 2.76
CA LEU A 27 -3.22 -14.64 2.06
C LEU A 27 -2.29 -15.40 3.01
N LEU A 28 -2.18 -14.97 4.28
CA LEU A 28 -1.37 -15.65 5.28
C LEU A 28 -1.97 -17.03 5.68
N GLY A 29 -3.30 -17.16 5.58
CA GLY A 29 -4.03 -18.39 5.84
C GLY A 29 -3.95 -19.43 4.71
N ILE A 30 -3.51 -19.04 3.51
CA ILE A 30 -3.43 -19.94 2.35
C ILE A 30 -2.09 -20.68 2.34
N LYS A 31 -2.04 -21.86 1.71
CA LYS A 31 -0.80 -22.63 1.53
C LYS A 31 0.10 -21.97 0.47
N LEU A 32 1.07 -21.18 0.95
CA LEU A 32 2.09 -20.51 0.14
C LEU A 32 3.50 -20.87 0.66
N PRO A 33 4.54 -20.77 -0.18
CA PRO A 33 5.93 -20.91 0.28
C PRO A 33 6.23 -19.96 1.44
N TYR A 34 7.02 -20.40 2.41
CA TYR A 34 7.29 -19.63 3.63
C TYR A 34 7.84 -18.23 3.34
N ILE A 35 8.80 -18.12 2.41
CA ILE A 35 9.38 -16.83 2.00
C ILE A 35 8.34 -15.85 1.46
N VAL A 36 7.33 -16.36 0.74
CA VAL A 36 6.22 -15.57 0.21
C VAL A 36 5.33 -15.08 1.34
N LYS A 37 5.04 -15.92 2.34
CA LYS A 37 4.26 -15.52 3.52
C LYS A 37 4.96 -14.43 4.32
N VAL A 38 6.27 -14.56 4.53
CA VAL A 38 7.07 -13.55 5.24
C VAL A 38 7.05 -12.22 4.47
N PHE A 39 7.24 -12.28 3.15
CA PHE A 39 7.15 -11.08 2.30
C PHE A 39 5.78 -10.41 2.42
N PHE A 40 4.68 -11.14 2.26
CA PHE A 40 3.33 -10.56 2.43
C PHE A 40 3.11 -10.02 3.85
N GLY A 41 3.55 -10.74 4.89
CA GLY A 41 3.47 -10.29 6.27
C GLY A 41 4.19 -8.97 6.49
N PHE A 42 5.34 -8.78 5.86
CA PHE A 42 6.09 -7.53 5.89
C PHE A 42 5.34 -6.37 5.21
N VAL A 43 4.81 -6.58 4.00
CA VAL A 43 4.04 -5.55 3.28
C VAL A 43 2.75 -5.19 4.04
N ILE A 44 2.05 -6.17 4.60
CA ILE A 44 0.90 -5.97 5.50
C ILE A 44 1.27 -5.12 6.70
N ALA A 45 2.38 -5.42 7.36
CA ALA A 45 2.86 -4.63 8.49
C ALA A 45 3.14 -3.17 8.09
N ILE A 46 3.77 -2.93 6.93
CA ILE A 46 4.02 -1.55 6.46
C ILE A 46 2.71 -0.82 6.15
N SER A 47 1.72 -1.50 5.58
CA SER A 47 0.40 -0.88 5.31
C SER A 47 -0.32 -0.49 6.62
N ILE A 48 -0.24 -1.32 7.67
CA ILE A 48 -0.74 -0.96 9.00
C ILE A 48 0.02 0.25 9.58
N VAL A 49 1.35 0.25 9.48
CA VAL A 49 2.18 1.37 9.94
C VAL A 49 1.84 2.64 9.16
N SER A 50 1.51 2.53 7.87
CA SER A 50 1.07 3.64 7.03
C SER A 50 -0.25 4.24 7.54
N ALA A 51 -1.21 3.40 7.92
CA ALA A 51 -2.44 3.84 8.58
C ALA A 51 -2.13 4.60 9.89
N MET A 52 -1.23 4.08 10.73
CA MET A 52 -0.82 4.73 11.99
C MET A 52 -0.10 6.07 11.78
N ILE A 53 0.70 6.19 10.71
CA ILE A 53 1.35 7.45 10.32
C ILE A 53 0.29 8.50 9.99
N TYR A 54 -0.74 8.14 9.22
CA TYR A 54 -1.84 9.05 8.93
C TYR A 54 -2.68 9.39 10.14
N VAL A 55 -2.93 8.45 11.06
CA VAL A 55 -3.62 8.73 12.34
C VAL A 55 -2.84 9.76 13.16
N SER A 56 -1.52 9.57 13.29
CA SER A 56 -0.66 10.41 14.14
C SER A 56 -0.23 11.75 13.52
N ASP A 57 -0.66 12.05 12.29
CA ASP A 57 -0.25 13.23 11.49
C ASP A 57 1.27 13.43 11.40
N LYS A 58 2.05 12.35 11.41
CA LYS A 58 3.51 12.47 11.35
C LYS A 58 3.98 12.76 9.92
N LYS A 59 3.88 14.02 9.51
CA LYS A 59 4.18 14.52 8.15
C LYS A 59 5.55 14.11 7.61
N SER A 60 6.56 13.95 8.47
CA SER A 60 7.90 13.50 8.08
C SER A 60 7.91 12.10 7.45
N PHE A 61 6.88 11.29 7.70
CA PHE A 61 6.77 9.94 7.16
C PHE A 61 5.82 9.83 5.95
N TYR A 62 5.20 10.92 5.50
CA TYR A 62 4.30 10.88 4.33
C TYR A 62 5.03 10.51 3.04
N LEU A 63 6.28 10.95 2.85
CA LEU A 63 7.08 10.55 1.70
C LEU A 63 7.40 9.04 1.72
N PRO A 64 7.92 8.46 2.82
CA PRO A 64 8.05 7.01 2.94
C PRO A 64 6.78 6.22 2.60
N VAL A 65 5.61 6.66 3.07
CA VAL A 65 4.34 5.99 2.76
C VAL A 65 3.98 6.09 1.28
N PHE A 66 4.18 7.26 0.67
CA PHE A 66 3.97 7.43 -0.77
C PHE A 66 4.89 6.51 -1.60
N ILE A 67 6.18 6.47 -1.26
CA ILE A 67 7.15 5.58 -1.93
C ILE A 67 6.77 4.12 -1.72
N PHE A 68 6.32 3.74 -0.52
CA PHE A 68 5.89 2.38 -0.22
C PHE A 68 4.81 1.90 -1.20
N TYR A 69 3.72 2.65 -1.39
CA TYR A 69 2.66 2.22 -2.30
C TYR A 69 3.12 2.15 -3.76
N ILE A 70 4.03 3.03 -4.20
CA ILE A 70 4.62 2.94 -5.54
C ILE A 70 5.41 1.65 -5.70
N LEU A 71 6.27 1.32 -4.73
CA LEU A 71 7.09 0.12 -4.77
C LEU A 71 6.24 -1.14 -4.69
N ASP A 72 5.19 -1.14 -3.88
CA ASP A 72 4.28 -2.27 -3.74
C ASP A 72 3.55 -2.55 -5.06
N THR A 73 2.98 -1.51 -5.70
CA THR A 73 2.39 -1.65 -7.04
C THR A 73 3.41 -2.11 -8.08
N ALA A 74 4.64 -1.59 -8.03
CA ALA A 74 5.68 -1.98 -8.97
C ALA A 74 6.04 -3.47 -8.83
N LEU A 75 6.18 -3.99 -7.61
CA LEU A 75 6.43 -5.41 -7.35
C LEU A 75 5.23 -6.27 -7.77
N LEU A 76 4.02 -5.78 -7.52
CA LEU A 76 2.79 -6.44 -7.93
C LEU A 76 2.72 -6.54 -9.46
N LEU A 77 2.99 -5.46 -10.20
CA LEU A 77 3.02 -5.45 -11.66
C LEU A 77 4.18 -6.28 -12.22
N GLU A 78 5.40 -6.12 -11.70
CA GLU A 78 6.58 -6.87 -12.12
C GLU A 78 6.27 -8.37 -12.11
N SER A 79 5.77 -8.89 -10.99
CA SER A 79 5.46 -10.31 -10.86
C SER A 79 4.40 -10.84 -11.84
N ARG A 80 3.63 -9.96 -12.51
CA ARG A 80 2.66 -10.32 -13.57
C ARG A 80 3.09 -9.93 -14.98
N ILE A 81 4.12 -9.11 -15.16
CA ILE A 81 4.64 -8.72 -16.47
C ILE A 81 5.87 -9.57 -16.81
N THR A 82 6.73 -9.81 -15.82
CA THR A 82 7.98 -10.55 -15.93
C THR A 82 7.95 -11.81 -15.05
N ILE A 83 9.09 -12.51 -14.97
CA ILE A 83 9.27 -13.64 -14.06
C ILE A 83 9.43 -13.08 -12.65
N ALA A 84 8.49 -13.40 -11.76
CA ALA A 84 8.55 -12.97 -10.38
C ALA A 84 9.78 -13.61 -9.69
N PRO A 85 10.71 -12.81 -9.13
CA PRO A 85 11.96 -13.34 -8.57
C PRO A 85 11.74 -14.41 -7.50
N VAL A 86 10.71 -14.25 -6.67
CA VAL A 86 10.38 -15.16 -5.56
C VAL A 86 9.70 -16.45 -6.03
N PHE A 87 9.00 -16.42 -7.17
CA PHE A 87 8.22 -17.57 -7.65
C PHE A 87 8.90 -18.34 -8.79
N GLY A 88 9.94 -17.77 -9.41
CA GLY A 88 10.61 -18.36 -10.57
C GLY A 88 9.71 -18.49 -11.80
N LYS A 89 8.53 -17.85 -11.77
CA LYS A 89 7.55 -17.84 -12.86
C LYS A 89 6.74 -16.55 -12.84
N ARG A 90 6.13 -16.24 -13.98
CA ARG A 90 5.12 -15.18 -14.08
C ARG A 90 3.87 -15.58 -13.31
N LEU A 91 3.36 -14.67 -12.48
CA LEU A 91 2.09 -14.87 -11.79
C LEU A 91 0.91 -14.58 -12.71
N PRO A 92 -0.22 -15.30 -12.57
CA PRO A 92 -1.40 -15.04 -13.37
C PRO A 92 -2.09 -13.73 -12.98
N TRP A 93 -2.76 -13.13 -13.95
CA TRP A 93 -3.74 -12.06 -13.70
C TRP A 93 -4.99 -12.68 -13.09
N THR A 94 -5.32 -12.30 -11.86
CA THR A 94 -6.50 -12.75 -11.13
C THR A 94 -7.34 -11.54 -10.72
N ALA A 95 -8.62 -11.74 -10.42
CA ALA A 95 -9.48 -10.67 -9.91
C ALA A 95 -8.85 -10.00 -8.67
N SER A 96 -8.39 -10.80 -7.70
CA SER A 96 -7.69 -10.29 -6.51
C SER A 96 -6.44 -9.46 -6.84
N ALA A 97 -5.65 -9.85 -7.84
CA ALA A 97 -4.50 -9.06 -8.27
C ALA A 97 -4.91 -7.72 -8.88
N LEU A 98 -5.98 -7.69 -9.68
CA LEU A 98 -6.52 -6.46 -10.25
C LEU A 98 -7.09 -5.54 -9.17
N ASP A 99 -7.86 -6.09 -8.23
CA ASP A 99 -8.41 -5.34 -7.09
C ASP A 99 -7.30 -4.70 -6.25
N SER A 100 -6.19 -5.44 -6.05
CA SER A 100 -5.02 -4.94 -5.32
C SER A 100 -4.35 -3.78 -6.07
N ILE A 101 -4.13 -3.90 -7.38
CA ILE A 101 -3.57 -2.80 -8.20
C ILE A 101 -4.45 -1.56 -8.13
N ILE A 102 -5.78 -1.72 -8.22
CA ILE A 102 -6.73 -0.61 -8.15
C ILE A 102 -6.61 0.09 -6.78
N LEU A 103 -6.57 -0.69 -5.70
CA LEU A 103 -6.45 -0.16 -4.36
C LEU A 103 -5.11 0.56 -4.15
N ASP A 104 -4.01 0.01 -4.66
CA ASP A 104 -2.72 0.67 -4.58
C ASP A 104 -2.71 1.99 -5.34
N VAL A 105 -3.28 2.04 -6.56
CA VAL A 105 -3.37 3.29 -7.34
C VAL A 105 -4.13 4.36 -6.56
N ILE A 106 -5.24 3.99 -5.90
CA ILE A 106 -5.97 4.90 -5.00
C ILE A 106 -5.05 5.39 -3.88
N LEU A 107 -4.30 4.49 -3.24
CA LEU A 107 -3.39 4.83 -2.15
C LEU A 107 -2.18 5.65 -2.58
N ILE A 108 -1.64 5.44 -3.79
CA ILE A 108 -0.60 6.27 -4.42
C ILE A 108 -1.13 7.69 -4.61
N ILE A 109 -2.34 7.84 -5.16
CA ILE A 109 -2.94 9.16 -5.38
C ILE A 109 -3.17 9.87 -4.04
N LEU A 110 -3.78 9.19 -3.06
CA LEU A 110 -4.05 9.77 -1.74
C LEU A 110 -2.75 10.17 -1.03
N SER A 111 -1.79 9.25 -0.93
CA SER A 111 -0.51 9.49 -0.26
C SER A 111 0.31 10.57 -0.96
N GLY A 112 0.31 10.59 -2.30
CA GLY A 112 0.96 11.62 -3.10
C GLY A 112 0.36 13.01 -2.82
N ILE A 113 -0.97 13.15 -2.91
CA ILE A 113 -1.65 14.42 -2.62
C ILE A 113 -1.34 14.88 -1.18
N ILE A 114 -1.45 13.98 -0.20
CA ILE A 114 -1.17 14.29 1.22
C ILE A 114 0.28 14.73 1.41
N TYR A 115 1.25 14.05 0.79
CA TYR A 115 2.66 14.41 0.87
C TYR A 115 2.94 15.80 0.28
N PHE A 116 2.50 16.05 -0.96
CA PHE A 116 2.77 17.33 -1.64
C PHE A 116 2.08 18.52 -0.94
N ILE A 117 0.93 18.30 -0.31
CA ILE A 117 0.27 19.32 0.51
C ILE A 117 0.97 19.50 1.86
N GLY A 118 1.32 18.39 2.53
CA GLY A 118 2.00 18.40 3.82
C GLY A 118 3.36 19.10 3.77
N ARG A 119 4.09 18.97 2.66
CA ARG A 119 5.37 19.64 2.41
C ARG A 119 5.27 21.18 2.41
N LYS A 120 4.12 21.75 2.02
CA LYS A 120 3.93 23.22 2.02
C LYS A 120 3.65 23.81 3.41
N SER A 121 3.42 22.95 4.40
CA SER A 121 3.02 23.35 5.76
C SER A 121 4.19 23.32 6.76
N ASN A 122 5.39 22.94 6.33
CA ASN A 122 6.64 22.96 7.08
C ASN A 122 7.59 23.98 6.45
#